data_AF-A0A3N4QCL4-F1
#
_entry.id   AF-A0A3N4QCL4-F1
#
_cell.length_a   1.000
_cell.length_b   1.000
_cell.length_c   1.000
_cell.angle_alpha   90.00
_cell.angle_beta   90.00
_cell.angle_gamma   90.00
#
_symmetry.space_group_name_H-M   'P 1'
#
loop_
_entity.id
_entity.type
_entity.pdbx_description
1 polymer ?
#
loop_
_entity_poly.entity_id
_entity_poly.type
_entity_poly.pdbx_seq_one_letter_code
_entity_poly.pdbx_strand_id
1 'polypeptide(L)'
;MEEQKAPITFSPALRAVANVFSYLLHPLFIPLLITLIAVTALPEYFVAFKQNSFRFTYDVLFIRVLVTCVLFPLLVVALAKTLKFVDSVQLQDPRQRIIPYVGTIIFYFWAFYTFIREGASPDFFNAFFLGIFIAIVISFVANNFVKISMHTVGWGGVIGFLLALMWGMGMNVSVPLALAFLLAGIAATSRLVLSAHSTGEVYLGFFVGISSQLIAYWIVG
;
A
#
# COMPACT_ATOMS: atom_id res chain seq x y z
N MET A 1 34.56 14.03 -13.73
CA MET A 1 34.88 13.42 -12.43
C MET A 1 33.64 13.58 -11.57
N GLU A 2 32.80 12.56 -11.48
CA GLU A 2 31.63 12.60 -10.59
C GLU A 2 32.12 12.58 -9.14
N GLU A 3 31.79 13.64 -8.42
CA GLU A 3 32.05 13.79 -7.00
C GLU A 3 31.27 12.70 -6.26
N GLN A 4 31.97 11.63 -5.85
CA GLN A 4 31.40 10.54 -5.08
C GLN A 4 31.04 11.06 -3.69
N LYS A 5 29.85 11.64 -3.55
CA LYS A 5 29.31 12.15 -2.29
C LYS A 5 29.39 11.03 -1.25
N ALA A 6 30.13 11.27 -0.17
CA ALA A 6 30.21 10.34 0.94
C ALA A 6 28.79 9.95 1.40
N PRO A 7 28.52 8.66 1.69
CA PRO A 7 27.21 8.24 2.13
C PRO A 7 26.84 9.01 3.41
N ILE A 8 25.71 9.71 3.39
CA ILE A 8 25.21 10.41 4.58
C ILE A 8 24.91 9.36 5.65
N THR A 9 25.67 9.35 6.73
CA THR A 9 25.49 8.42 7.84
C THR A 9 24.75 9.12 8.98
N PHE A 10 23.52 8.66 9.25
CA PHE A 10 22.69 9.18 10.34
C PHE A 10 23.04 8.52 11.68
N SER A 11 22.78 9.22 12.79
CA SER A 11 23.05 8.73 14.13
C SER A 11 22.28 7.42 14.43
N PRO A 12 22.82 6.51 15.28
CA PRO A 12 22.15 5.25 15.61
C PRO A 12 20.74 5.43 16.17
N ALA A 13 20.54 6.46 17.01
CA ALA A 13 19.23 6.80 17.56
C ALA A 13 18.22 7.17 16.47
N LEU A 14 18.62 8.01 15.51
CA LEU A 14 17.75 8.42 14.41
C LEU A 14 17.40 7.24 13.50
N ARG A 15 18.36 6.33 13.25
CA ARG A 15 18.12 5.09 12.51
C ARG A 15 17.16 4.16 13.24
N ALA A 16 17.24 4.06 14.57
CA ALA A 16 16.31 3.28 15.37
C ALA A 16 14.88 3.83 15.26
N VAL A 17 14.72 5.15 15.39
CA VAL A 17 13.42 5.83 15.20
C VAL A 17 12.87 5.59 13.80
N ALA A 18 13.71 5.74 12.76
CA ALA A 18 13.32 5.49 11.38
C ALA A 18 12.89 4.03 11.15
N ASN A 19 13.53 3.05 11.80
CA ASN A 19 13.11 1.65 11.73
C ASN A 19 11.70 1.46 12.34
N VAL A 20 11.43 2.04 13.51
CA VAL A 20 10.10 1.95 14.15
C VAL A 20 9.03 2.50 13.22
N PHE A 21 9.21 3.71 12.68
CA PHE A 21 8.25 4.28 11.74
C PHE A 21 8.14 3.48 10.43
N SER A 22 9.23 2.90 9.93
CA SER A 22 9.20 2.05 8.74
C SER A 22 8.36 0.77 8.95
N TYR A 23 8.26 0.25 10.17
CA TYR A 23 7.40 -0.88 10.50
C TYR A 23 5.95 -0.45 10.76
N LEU A 24 5.74 0.63 11.51
CA LEU A 24 4.39 1.13 11.81
C LEU A 24 3.66 1.62 10.56
N LEU A 25 4.37 2.31 9.66
CA LEU A 25 3.82 2.87 8.42
C LEU A 25 4.04 1.92 7.23
N HIS A 26 4.14 0.62 7.49
CA HIS A 26 4.37 -0.36 6.45
C HIS A 26 3.15 -0.46 5.52
N PRO A 27 3.34 -0.42 4.19
CA PRO A 27 2.24 -0.34 3.22
C PRO A 27 1.30 -1.55 3.25
N LEU A 28 1.75 -2.68 3.78
CA LEU A 28 0.93 -3.88 3.98
C LEU A 28 -0.32 -3.61 4.85
N PHE A 29 -0.27 -2.65 5.77
CA PHE A 29 -1.41 -2.31 6.64
C PHE A 29 -2.37 -1.29 6.02
N ILE A 30 -2.02 -0.69 4.87
CA ILE A 30 -2.83 0.35 4.23
C ILE A 30 -4.23 -0.15 3.83
N PRO A 31 -4.42 -1.35 3.25
CA PRO A 31 -5.76 -1.84 2.95
C PRO A 31 -6.67 -1.93 4.18
N LEU A 32 -6.13 -2.33 5.33
CA LEU A 32 -6.86 -2.37 6.61
C LEU A 32 -7.17 -0.96 7.11
N LEU A 33 -6.21 -0.03 7.03
CA LEU A 33 -6.40 1.36 7.42
C LEU A 33 -7.49 2.04 6.58
N ILE A 34 -7.46 1.87 5.26
CA ILE A 34 -8.48 2.42 4.36
C ILE A 34 -9.83 1.76 4.58
N THR A 35 -9.88 0.46 4.83
CA THR A 35 -11.13 -0.21 5.21
C THR A 35 -11.71 0.41 6.48
N LEU A 36 -10.89 0.64 7.50
CA LEU A 36 -11.32 1.30 8.74
C LEU A 36 -11.82 2.73 8.49
N ILE A 37 -11.09 3.54 7.74
CA ILE A 37 -11.49 4.91 7.41
C ILE A 37 -12.79 4.91 6.60
N ALA A 38 -12.93 4.03 5.61
CA ALA A 38 -14.12 3.96 4.76
C ALA A 38 -15.37 3.57 5.55
N VAL A 39 -15.32 2.53 6.37
CA VAL A 39 -16.50 2.09 7.14
C VAL A 39 -16.88 3.04 8.28
N THR A 40 -15.93 3.84 8.78
CA THR A 40 -16.18 4.83 9.84
C THR A 40 -16.66 6.17 9.29
N ALA A 41 -16.12 6.61 8.15
CA ALA A 41 -16.49 7.87 7.52
C ALA A 41 -17.76 7.77 6.67
N LEU A 42 -18.02 6.60 6.07
CA LEU A 42 -19.10 6.35 5.11
C LEU A 42 -19.89 5.07 5.44
N PRO A 43 -20.35 4.87 6.70
CA PRO A 43 -20.99 3.62 7.12
C PRO A 43 -22.23 3.22 6.31
N GLU A 44 -22.93 4.20 5.73
CA GLU A 44 -24.11 4.03 4.87
C GLU A 44 -23.83 3.27 3.57
N TYR A 45 -22.59 3.30 3.08
CA TYR A 45 -22.18 2.54 1.89
C TYR A 45 -21.82 1.08 2.20
N PHE A 46 -21.74 0.69 3.47
CA PHE A 46 -21.31 -0.64 3.92
C PHE A 46 -22.40 -1.41 4.68
N VAL A 47 -23.69 -1.06 4.49
CA VAL A 47 -24.81 -1.67 5.22
C VAL A 47 -24.86 -3.19 5.06
N ALA A 48 -24.63 -3.71 3.85
CA ALA A 48 -24.59 -5.14 3.59
C ALA A 48 -23.53 -5.86 4.44
N PHE A 49 -22.32 -5.30 4.54
CA PHE A 49 -21.26 -5.85 5.38
C PHE A 49 -21.57 -5.73 6.88
N LYS A 50 -22.26 -4.67 7.29
CA LYS A 50 -22.72 -4.51 8.67
C LYS A 50 -23.74 -5.58 9.05
N GLN A 51 -24.69 -5.89 8.16
CA GLN A 51 -25.71 -6.91 8.38
C GLN A 51 -25.14 -8.33 8.37
N ASN A 52 -24.13 -8.58 7.53
CA ASN A 52 -23.44 -9.86 7.43
C ASN A 52 -22.33 -10.06 8.50
N SER A 53 -22.26 -9.19 9.50
CA SER A 53 -21.28 -9.30 10.59
C SER A 53 -21.65 -10.42 11.57
N PHE A 54 -20.65 -11.10 12.14
CA PHE A 54 -20.89 -12.25 13.02
C PHE A 54 -20.90 -11.88 14.50
N ARG A 55 -19.81 -11.30 15.01
CA ARG A 55 -19.60 -10.96 16.42
C ARG A 55 -19.41 -9.46 16.64
N PHE A 56 -18.65 -8.80 15.77
CA PHE A 56 -18.36 -7.37 15.83
C PHE A 56 -18.72 -6.69 14.51
N THR A 57 -19.09 -5.41 14.56
CA THR A 57 -19.46 -4.65 13.36
C THR A 57 -18.32 -4.67 12.33
N TYR A 58 -18.63 -5.13 11.12
CA TYR A 58 -17.73 -5.28 9.97
C TYR A 58 -16.64 -6.36 10.12
N ASP A 59 -16.75 -7.27 11.09
CA ASP A 59 -15.71 -8.28 11.35
C ASP A 59 -15.39 -9.17 10.15
N VAL A 60 -16.40 -9.66 9.43
CA VAL A 60 -16.22 -10.47 8.23
C VAL A 60 -15.45 -9.70 7.14
N LEU A 61 -15.75 -8.41 6.96
CA LEU A 61 -15.03 -7.55 6.01
C LEU A 61 -13.57 -7.37 6.42
N PHE A 62 -13.30 -7.08 7.69
CA PHE A 62 -11.93 -6.94 8.20
C PHE A 62 -11.15 -8.24 8.10
N ILE A 63 -11.75 -9.38 8.44
CA ILE A 63 -11.11 -10.70 8.31
C ILE A 63 -10.78 -10.96 6.84
N ARG A 64 -11.71 -10.69 5.92
CA ARG A 64 -11.48 -10.84 4.48
C ARG A 64 -10.29 -10.00 4.01
N VAL A 65 -10.27 -8.70 4.33
CA VAL A 65 -9.17 -7.81 3.94
C VAL A 65 -7.85 -8.22 4.60
N LEU A 66 -7.86 -8.59 5.88
CA LEU A 66 -6.69 -9.05 6.62
C LEU A 66 -6.11 -10.32 5.99
N VAL A 67 -6.95 -11.32 5.71
CA VAL A 67 -6.50 -12.59 5.16
C VAL A 67 -5.94 -12.39 3.75
N THR A 68 -6.70 -11.73 2.87
CA THR A 68 -6.32 -11.57 1.48
C THR A 68 -5.16 -10.61 1.29
N CYS A 69 -5.13 -9.49 2.03
CA CYS A 69 -4.14 -8.43 1.77
C CYS A 69 -2.92 -8.45 2.69
N VAL A 70 -2.98 -9.16 3.82
CA VAL A 70 -1.87 -9.21 4.79
C VAL A 70 -1.37 -10.63 4.96
N LEU A 71 -2.25 -11.54 5.42
CA LEU A 71 -1.85 -12.90 5.78
C LEU A 71 -1.30 -13.68 4.59
N PHE A 72 -2.01 -13.67 3.45
CA PHE A 72 -1.59 -14.41 2.27
C PHE A 72 -0.29 -13.88 1.63
N PRO A 73 -0.09 -12.57 1.39
CA PRO A 73 1.20 -12.06 0.94
C PRO A 73 2.35 -12.40 1.90
N LEU A 74 2.13 -12.30 3.22
CA LEU A 74 3.14 -12.70 4.21
C LEU A 74 3.44 -14.19 4.16
N LEU A 75 2.43 -15.03 3.97
CA LEU A 75 2.60 -16.47 3.82
C LEU A 75 3.47 -16.78 2.59
N VAL A 76 3.29 -16.10 1.47
CA VAL A 76 4.15 -16.25 0.29
C VAL A 76 5.61 -15.93 0.62
N VAL A 77 5.87 -14.81 1.29
CA VAL A 77 7.24 -14.43 1.70
C VAL A 77 7.84 -15.45 2.67
N ALA A 78 7.05 -15.93 3.64
CA ALA A 78 7.50 -16.91 4.63
C ALA A 78 7.84 -18.26 3.99
N LEU A 79 7.00 -18.73 3.05
CA LEU A 79 7.24 -19.96 2.30
C LEU A 79 8.45 -19.81 1.37
N ALA A 80 8.56 -18.71 0.64
CA ALA A 80 9.71 -18.44 -0.22
C ALA A 80 11.04 -18.47 0.57
N LYS A 81 11.05 -17.91 1.79
CA LYS A 81 12.22 -17.97 2.68
C LYS A 81 12.50 -19.40 3.16
N THR A 82 11.47 -20.11 3.62
CA THR A 82 11.59 -21.47 4.18
C THR A 82 12.09 -22.45 3.12
N LEU A 83 11.63 -22.29 1.88
CA LEU A 83 12.05 -23.10 0.72
C LEU A 83 13.38 -22.63 0.11
N LYS A 84 14.04 -21.62 0.70
CA LYS A 84 15.33 -21.06 0.26
C LYS A 84 15.29 -20.46 -1.16
N PHE A 85 14.13 -19.98 -1.61
CA PHE A 85 14.01 -19.21 -2.85
C PHE A 85 14.43 -17.74 -2.69
N VAL A 86 14.47 -17.24 -1.44
CA VAL A 86 14.98 -15.90 -1.11
C VAL A 86 15.92 -15.99 0.09
N ASP A 87 17.00 -15.20 0.07
CA ASP A 87 18.03 -15.23 1.12
C ASP A 87 17.59 -14.50 2.39
N SER A 88 16.74 -13.48 2.25
CA SER A 88 16.31 -12.65 3.37
C SER A 88 14.89 -12.12 3.21
N VAL A 89 14.23 -11.87 4.34
CA VAL A 89 12.90 -11.21 4.38
C VAL A 89 13.01 -9.73 3.97
N GLN A 90 14.20 -9.14 4.07
CA GLN A 90 14.43 -7.75 3.68
C GLN A 90 14.57 -7.55 2.16
N LEU A 91 14.65 -8.65 1.39
CA LEU A 91 14.57 -8.67 -0.09
C LEU A 91 15.47 -7.59 -0.73
N GLN A 92 16.75 -7.61 -0.37
CA GLN A 92 17.72 -6.61 -0.81
C GLN A 92 17.99 -6.69 -2.32
N ASP A 93 18.00 -7.90 -2.87
CA ASP A 93 18.12 -8.17 -4.30
C ASP A 93 16.75 -7.98 -5.01
N PRO A 94 16.67 -7.15 -6.08
CA PRO A 94 15.49 -7.04 -6.92
C PRO A 94 14.91 -8.38 -7.41
N ARG A 95 15.76 -9.38 -7.69
CA ARG A 95 15.32 -10.72 -8.15
C ARG A 95 14.51 -11.47 -7.09
N GLN A 96 14.86 -11.30 -5.82
CA GLN A 96 14.14 -11.92 -4.71
C GLN A 96 12.74 -11.35 -4.50
N ARG A 97 12.46 -10.17 -5.08
CA ARG A 97 11.15 -9.51 -4.98
C ARG A 97 10.12 -10.06 -5.94
N ILE A 98 10.54 -10.83 -6.97
CA ILE A 98 9.65 -11.37 -8.00
C ILE A 98 8.57 -12.26 -7.37
N ILE A 99 8.96 -13.22 -6.52
CA ILE A 99 8.01 -14.14 -5.88
C ILE A 99 7.02 -13.38 -4.97
N PRO A 100 7.47 -12.51 -4.04
CA PRO A 100 6.59 -11.66 -3.26
C PRO A 100 5.65 -10.80 -4.10
N TYR A 101 6.15 -10.19 -5.18
CA TYR A 101 5.32 -9.37 -6.08
C TYR A 101 4.23 -10.19 -6.73
N VAL A 102 4.58 -11.32 -7.37
CA VAL A 102 3.59 -12.17 -8.06
C VAL A 102 2.52 -12.66 -7.10
N GLY A 103 2.90 -13.11 -5.91
CA GLY A 103 1.94 -13.50 -4.87
C GLY A 103 1.01 -12.35 -4.49
N THR A 104 1.57 -11.16 -4.26
CA THR A 104 0.78 -9.96 -3.91
C THR A 104 -0.16 -9.55 -5.04
N ILE A 105 0.28 -9.58 -6.30
CA ILE A 105 -0.54 -9.29 -7.49
C ILE A 105 -1.76 -10.21 -7.53
N ILE A 106 -1.56 -11.53 -7.34
CA ILE A 106 -2.64 -12.52 -7.36
C ILE A 106 -3.68 -12.20 -6.28
N PHE A 107 -3.25 -11.99 -5.04
CA PHE A 107 -4.19 -11.76 -3.94
C PHE A 107 -4.87 -10.39 -3.99
N TYR A 108 -4.18 -9.36 -4.45
CA TYR A 108 -4.78 -8.03 -4.60
C TYR A 108 -5.75 -7.97 -5.78
N PHE A 109 -5.44 -8.66 -6.89
CA PHE A 109 -6.40 -8.89 -7.96
C PHE A 109 -7.63 -9.65 -7.43
N TRP A 110 -7.42 -10.71 -6.65
CA TRP A 110 -8.50 -11.49 -6.06
C TRP A 110 -9.38 -10.65 -5.13
N ALA A 111 -8.78 -9.79 -4.31
CA ALA A 111 -9.51 -8.85 -3.47
C ALA A 111 -10.43 -7.96 -4.31
N PHE A 112 -9.87 -7.25 -5.31
CA PHE A 112 -10.65 -6.42 -6.23
C PHE A 112 -11.76 -7.20 -6.93
N TYR A 113 -11.41 -8.33 -7.57
CA TYR A 113 -12.35 -9.13 -8.37
C TYR A 113 -13.50 -9.68 -7.53
N THR A 114 -13.24 -10.13 -6.30
CA THR A 114 -14.30 -10.64 -5.45
C THR A 114 -15.22 -9.54 -4.93
N PHE A 115 -14.70 -8.34 -4.65
CA PHE A 115 -15.52 -7.20 -4.24
C PHE A 115 -16.47 -6.76 -5.36
N ILE A 116 -15.96 -6.56 -6.57
CA ILE A 116 -16.78 -6.16 -7.71
C ILE A 116 -17.82 -7.22 -8.11
N ARG A 117 -17.48 -8.52 -7.99
CA ARG A 117 -18.40 -9.62 -8.34
C ARG A 117 -19.51 -9.85 -7.33
N GLU A 118 -19.27 -9.58 -6.05
CA GLU A 118 -20.29 -9.68 -5.01
C GLU A 118 -21.29 -8.52 -5.11
N GLY A 119 -20.85 -7.34 -5.55
CA GLY A 119 -21.70 -6.16 -5.73
C GLY A 119 -22.15 -5.50 -4.42
N ALA A 120 -21.69 -5.99 -3.26
CA ALA A 120 -22.00 -5.42 -1.95
C ALA A 120 -21.12 -4.22 -1.57
N SER A 121 -19.95 -4.08 -2.19
CA SER A 121 -19.01 -2.98 -1.94
C SER A 121 -19.23 -1.79 -2.86
N PRO A 122 -19.12 -0.56 -2.33
CA PRO A 122 -19.30 0.65 -3.11
C PRO A 122 -18.17 0.85 -4.12
N ASP A 123 -18.47 1.56 -5.20
CA ASP A 123 -17.59 1.75 -6.35
C ASP A 123 -16.24 2.38 -5.99
N PHE A 124 -16.23 3.41 -5.12
CA PHE A 124 -14.98 4.00 -4.64
C PHE A 124 -14.08 2.99 -3.90
N PHE A 125 -14.67 2.03 -3.19
CA PHE A 125 -13.92 0.99 -2.48
C PHE A 125 -13.41 -0.07 -3.44
N ASN A 126 -14.19 -0.42 -4.46
CA ASN A 126 -13.75 -1.27 -5.57
C ASN A 126 -12.57 -0.63 -6.32
N ALA A 127 -12.67 0.68 -6.61
CA ALA A 127 -11.60 1.49 -7.21
C ALA A 127 -10.33 1.47 -6.37
N PHE A 128 -10.44 1.56 -5.04
CA PHE A 128 -9.28 1.49 -4.16
C PHE A 128 -8.48 0.18 -4.34
N PHE A 129 -9.15 -0.98 -4.31
CA PHE A 129 -8.47 -2.27 -4.50
C PHE A 129 -7.92 -2.43 -5.93
N LEU A 130 -8.64 -1.94 -6.95
CA LEU A 130 -8.12 -1.91 -8.32
C LEU A 130 -6.85 -1.04 -8.41
N GLY A 131 -6.84 0.11 -7.74
CA GLY A 131 -5.70 1.02 -7.73
C GLY A 131 -4.49 0.42 -7.02
N ILE A 132 -4.70 -0.34 -5.94
CA ILE A 132 -3.62 -1.10 -5.31
C ILE A 132 -3.09 -2.16 -6.29
N PHE A 133 -3.95 -2.92 -6.94
CA PHE A 133 -3.54 -3.92 -7.92
C PHE A 133 -2.70 -3.31 -9.06
N ILE A 134 -3.16 -2.21 -9.66
CA ILE A 134 -2.43 -1.47 -10.70
C ILE A 134 -1.07 -1.00 -10.17
N ALA A 135 -1.03 -0.43 -8.97
CA ALA A 135 0.22 0.06 -8.36
C ALA A 135 1.25 -1.06 -8.16
N ILE A 136 0.83 -2.24 -7.70
CA ILE A 136 1.73 -3.39 -7.55
C ILE A 136 2.19 -3.92 -8.91
N VAL A 137 1.31 -3.98 -9.93
CA VAL A 137 1.69 -4.41 -11.28
C VAL A 137 2.74 -3.47 -11.87
N ILE A 138 2.52 -2.15 -11.79
CA ILE A 138 3.49 -1.15 -12.26
C ILE A 138 4.80 -1.28 -11.49
N SER A 139 4.74 -1.43 -10.15
CA SER A 139 5.93 -1.59 -9.31
C SER A 139 6.71 -2.87 -9.63
N PHE A 140 6.02 -3.96 -9.94
CA PHE A 140 6.62 -5.22 -10.37
C PHE A 140 7.34 -5.08 -11.71
N VAL A 141 6.70 -4.47 -12.71
CA VAL A 141 7.32 -4.23 -14.02
C VAL A 141 8.54 -3.32 -13.88
N ALA A 142 8.40 -2.23 -13.11
CA ALA A 142 9.46 -1.27 -12.87
C ALA A 142 10.63 -1.84 -12.05
N ASN A 143 10.40 -2.85 -11.22
CA ASN A 143 11.45 -3.50 -10.42
C ASN A 143 12.58 -4.13 -11.26
N ASN A 144 12.36 -4.35 -12.57
CA ASN A 144 13.41 -4.77 -13.50
C ASN A 144 14.41 -3.65 -13.85
N PHE A 145 14.05 -2.39 -13.61
CA PHE A 145 14.82 -1.21 -14.02
C PHE A 145 15.23 -0.34 -12.82
N VAL A 146 14.30 -0.11 -11.87
CA VAL A 146 14.47 0.80 -10.74
C VAL A 146 13.87 0.19 -9.47
N LYS A 147 14.57 0.33 -8.34
CA LYS A 147 14.15 -0.18 -7.03
C LYS A 147 13.13 0.76 -6.37
N ILE A 148 11.92 0.82 -6.91
CA ILE A 148 10.84 1.67 -6.38
C ILE A 148 10.57 1.38 -4.89
N SER A 149 10.30 2.43 -4.11
CA SER A 149 9.95 2.29 -2.70
C SER A 149 8.48 1.91 -2.51
N MET A 150 8.22 0.69 -2.06
CA MET A 150 6.86 0.22 -1.80
C MET A 150 6.14 1.02 -0.70
N HIS A 151 6.87 1.58 0.27
CA HIS A 151 6.30 2.49 1.27
C HIS A 151 5.70 3.72 0.61
N THR A 152 6.41 4.34 -0.35
CA THR A 152 5.93 5.56 -1.01
C THR A 152 4.89 5.26 -2.07
N VAL A 153 4.93 4.08 -2.71
CA VAL A 153 3.81 3.57 -3.52
C VAL A 153 2.54 3.44 -2.69
N GLY A 154 2.62 2.80 -1.51
CA GLY A 154 1.47 2.63 -0.64
C GLY A 154 0.88 3.95 -0.16
N TRP A 155 1.72 4.84 0.40
CA TRP A 155 1.26 6.15 0.88
C TRP A 155 0.84 7.09 -0.25
N GLY A 156 1.48 7.00 -1.42
CA GLY A 156 1.00 7.66 -2.64
C GLY A 156 -0.38 7.15 -3.05
N GLY A 157 -0.64 5.85 -2.88
CA GLY A 157 -1.97 5.27 -3.05
C GLY A 157 -3.00 5.86 -2.08
N VAL A 158 -2.66 6.02 -0.80
CA VAL A 158 -3.57 6.69 0.16
C VAL A 158 -3.90 8.11 -0.30
N ILE A 159 -2.90 8.89 -0.70
CA ILE A 159 -3.08 10.25 -1.20
C ILE A 159 -3.95 10.26 -2.47
N GLY A 160 -3.64 9.41 -3.45
CA GLY A 160 -4.41 9.32 -4.69
C GLY A 160 -5.86 8.90 -4.47
N PHE A 161 -6.11 7.97 -3.56
CA PHE A 161 -7.45 7.57 -3.16
C PHE A 161 -8.23 8.72 -2.50
N LEU A 162 -7.62 9.45 -1.58
CA LEU A 162 -8.27 10.61 -0.95
C LEU A 162 -8.56 11.71 -1.98
N LEU A 163 -7.65 11.99 -2.91
CA LEU A 163 -7.89 12.93 -4.01
C LEU A 163 -9.05 12.48 -4.91
N ALA A 164 -9.15 11.18 -5.20
CA ALA A 164 -10.26 10.61 -5.94
C ALA A 164 -11.60 10.82 -5.21
N LEU A 165 -11.67 10.60 -3.89
CA LEU A 165 -12.87 10.91 -3.11
C LEU A 165 -13.19 12.42 -3.10
N MET A 166 -12.17 13.27 -3.00
CA MET A 166 -12.34 14.72 -3.00
C MET A 166 -13.00 15.23 -4.29
N TRP A 167 -12.50 14.79 -5.44
CA TRP A 167 -12.96 15.27 -6.73
C TRP A 167 -14.15 14.50 -7.28
N GLY A 168 -14.15 13.17 -7.11
CA GLY A 168 -15.19 12.29 -7.64
C GLY A 168 -16.48 12.32 -6.82
N MET A 169 -16.37 12.34 -5.49
CA MET A 169 -17.52 12.35 -4.59
C MET A 169 -17.80 13.72 -3.95
N GLY A 170 -16.98 14.75 -4.24
CA GLY A 170 -17.13 16.08 -3.65
C GLY A 170 -16.90 16.11 -2.13
N MET A 171 -16.22 15.09 -1.58
CA MET A 171 -16.03 14.97 -0.14
C MET A 171 -14.97 15.95 0.39
N ASN A 172 -15.24 16.59 1.51
CA ASN A 172 -14.21 17.35 2.22
C ASN A 172 -13.26 16.40 2.96
N VAL A 173 -12.17 16.04 2.29
CA VAL A 173 -11.09 15.20 2.83
C VAL A 173 -9.86 16.00 3.25
N SER A 174 -9.97 17.33 3.45
CA SER A 174 -8.78 18.17 3.73
C SER A 174 -7.99 17.71 4.96
N VAL A 175 -8.67 17.33 6.03
CA VAL A 175 -8.03 16.81 7.26
C VAL A 175 -7.34 15.46 7.03
N PRO A 176 -8.03 14.40 6.55
CA PRO A 176 -7.36 13.11 6.29
C PRO A 176 -6.27 13.22 5.22
N LEU A 177 -6.41 14.11 4.23
CA LEU A 177 -5.38 14.36 3.22
C LEU A 177 -4.12 15.02 3.83
N ALA A 178 -4.29 16.01 4.70
CA ALA A 178 -3.16 16.61 5.43
C ALA A 178 -2.43 15.59 6.31
N LEU A 179 -3.17 14.73 7.03
CA LEU A 179 -2.58 13.62 7.78
C LEU A 179 -1.85 12.63 6.86
N ALA A 180 -2.44 12.28 5.71
CA ALA A 180 -1.82 11.37 4.76
C ALA A 180 -0.50 11.92 4.23
N PHE A 181 -0.41 13.22 3.90
CA PHE A 181 0.84 13.87 3.50
C PHE A 181 1.90 13.85 4.62
N LEU A 182 1.49 14.11 5.86
CA LEU A 182 2.41 14.06 7.01
C LEU A 182 2.99 12.65 7.21
N LEU A 183 2.12 11.63 7.24
CA LEU A 183 2.53 10.23 7.42
C LEU A 183 3.36 9.72 6.23
N ALA A 184 2.98 10.11 5.01
CA ALA A 184 3.75 9.86 3.80
C ALA A 184 5.16 10.45 3.88
N GLY A 185 5.29 11.69 4.36
CA GLY A 185 6.57 12.36 4.58
C GLY A 185 7.45 11.64 5.61
N ILE A 186 6.85 11.20 6.73
CA ILE A 186 7.56 10.40 7.75
C ILE A 186 8.02 9.06 7.17
N ALA A 187 7.16 8.37 6.42
CA ALA A 187 7.50 7.10 5.79
C ALA A 187 8.64 7.28 4.77
N ALA A 188 8.56 8.27 3.88
CA ALA A 188 9.60 8.59 2.91
C ALA A 188 10.93 8.92 3.58
N THR A 189 10.90 9.80 4.59
CA THR A 189 12.09 10.20 5.35
C THR A 189 12.73 8.99 6.03
N SER A 190 11.92 8.10 6.61
CA SER A 190 12.42 6.87 7.23
C SER A 190 13.16 5.98 6.23
N ARG A 191 12.67 5.87 4.99
CA ARG A 191 13.34 5.09 3.93
C ARG A 191 14.68 5.70 3.50
N LEU A 192 14.77 7.02 3.44
CA LEU A 192 16.01 7.75 3.12
C LEU A 192 17.03 7.66 4.26
N VAL A 193 16.60 7.83 5.52
CA VAL A 193 17.45 7.73 6.72
C VAL A 193 18.04 6.32 6.88
N LEU A 194 17.28 5.29 6.51
CA LEU A 194 17.76 3.91 6.52
C LEU A 194 18.62 3.55 5.30
N SER A 195 18.91 4.51 4.42
CA SER A 195 19.65 4.33 3.16
C SER A 195 19.08 3.19 2.30
N ALA A 196 17.78 2.94 2.42
CA ALA A 196 17.16 1.79 1.79
C ALA A 196 16.71 2.07 0.35
N HIS A 197 16.50 3.36 0.04
CA HIS A 197 16.13 3.88 -1.26
C HIS A 197 16.77 5.25 -1.52
N SER A 198 16.88 5.62 -2.79
CA SER A 198 17.26 6.97 -3.23
C SER A 198 16.05 7.91 -3.29
N THR A 199 16.32 9.22 -3.35
CA THR A 199 15.26 10.24 -3.49
C THR A 199 14.43 10.05 -4.76
N GLY A 200 15.06 9.67 -5.87
CA GLY A 200 14.35 9.38 -7.13
C GLY A 200 13.40 8.19 -7.01
N GLU A 201 13.82 7.11 -6.34
CA GLU A 201 12.99 5.93 -6.08
C GLU A 201 11.79 6.24 -5.18
N VAL A 202 11.97 7.16 -4.22
CA VAL A 202 10.92 7.66 -3.33
C VAL A 202 9.86 8.42 -4.12
N TYR A 203 10.27 9.41 -4.93
CA TYR A 203 9.34 10.20 -5.74
C TYR A 203 8.62 9.38 -6.80
N LEU A 204 9.33 8.47 -7.47
CA LEU A 204 8.72 7.56 -8.43
C LEU A 204 7.64 6.69 -7.77
N GLY A 205 7.88 6.22 -6.54
CA GLY A 205 6.87 5.46 -5.81
C GLY A 205 5.62 6.29 -5.50
N PHE A 206 5.75 7.55 -5.07
CA PHE A 206 4.59 8.42 -4.88
C PHE A 206 3.80 8.63 -6.18
N PHE A 207 4.52 8.89 -7.28
CA PHE A 207 3.89 9.06 -8.60
C PHE A 207 3.11 7.80 -9.02
N VAL A 208 3.71 6.62 -8.89
CA VAL A 208 3.04 5.34 -9.20
C VAL A 208 1.81 5.14 -8.31
N GLY A 209 1.92 5.36 -7.01
CA GLY A 209 0.80 5.20 -6.07
C GLY A 209 -0.38 6.13 -6.39
N ILE A 210 -0.10 7.42 -6.57
CA ILE A 210 -1.14 8.42 -6.84
C ILE A 210 -1.82 8.15 -8.19
N SER A 211 -1.03 7.98 -9.26
CA SER A 211 -1.56 7.76 -10.60
C SER A 211 -2.40 6.47 -10.69
N SER A 212 -1.96 5.39 -10.05
CA SER A 212 -2.70 4.12 -10.07
C SER A 212 -4.09 4.24 -9.46
N GLN A 213 -4.23 5.01 -8.39
CA GLN A 213 -5.53 5.22 -7.74
C GLN A 213 -6.45 6.12 -8.56
N LEU A 214 -5.91 7.19 -9.16
CA LEU A 214 -6.69 8.04 -10.06
C LEU A 214 -7.15 7.28 -11.31
N ILE A 215 -6.29 6.45 -11.90
CA ILE A 215 -6.64 5.58 -13.03
C ILE A 215 -7.73 4.59 -12.61
N ALA A 216 -7.58 3.92 -11.47
CA ALA A 216 -8.58 2.96 -11.01
C ALA A 216 -9.94 3.62 -10.75
N TYR A 217 -9.94 4.79 -10.12
CA TYR A 217 -11.16 5.57 -9.91
C TYR A 217 -11.82 5.98 -11.23
N TRP A 218 -11.04 6.36 -12.25
CA TRP A 218 -11.61 6.66 -13.56
C TRP A 218 -12.26 5.44 -14.26
N ILE A 219 -11.80 4.21 -13.96
CA ILE A 219 -12.33 2.99 -14.58
C ILE A 219 -13.61 2.51 -13.88
N VAL A 220 -13.65 2.53 -12.54
CA VAL A 220 -14.73 1.89 -11.76
C VAL A 220 -15.30 2.73 -10.62
N GLY A 221 -14.84 3.98 -10.43
CA GLY A 221 -15.21 4.85 -9.31
C GLY A 221 -16.28 5.89 -9.62
#